data_AF-A0A352WJ73-F1
#
_entry.id   AF-A0A352WJ73-F1
#
_cell.length_a   1.000
_cell.length_b   1.000
_cell.length_c   1.000
_cell.angle_alpha   90.00
_cell.angle_beta   90.00
_cell.angle_gamma   90.00
#
_symmetry.space_group_name_H-M   'P 1'
#
loop_
_entity.id
_entity.type
_entity.pdbx_description
1 polymer ?
#
loop_
_entity_poly.entity_id
_entity_poly.type
_entity_poly.pdbx_seq_one_letter_code
_entity_poly.pdbx_strand_id
1 'polypeptide(L)'
;MKKIKKTLALSLALAMGLSLAACGKDDDKKDDKTTEATTAATTEATTEGTTKGDDDTTTEATSGDVVEPAATGIAAPSTDGWDESKKIYVYSWDANFSKTVDLLLEDYPEYRDFVDTSMNLGIQGGDPKYAQAVDDNLANGEKYPSIIPADIGIAKYWSEDDTKTANLYDYGFTDDMFANCYDFYLQYAKYNGELKAVTYQANPGSVFYRRDIAKAVFGDDDPAKVQEKLKDWDTFFATAKELKDAGYAIVSGPDDIQYAVWDGKENAWVTDDKLTIESSVTQYL
;
A
#
# COMPACT_ATOMS: atom_id res chain seq x y z
N MET A 1 30.18 -27.43 23.07
CA MET A 1 29.51 -28.73 23.32
C MET A 1 29.01 -28.80 24.76
N LYS A 2 27.91 -29.54 25.00
CA LYS A 2 27.04 -29.61 26.21
C LYS A 2 25.99 -28.49 26.29
N LYS A 3 24.71 -28.79 26.55
CA LYS A 3 23.94 -30.02 26.25
C LYS A 3 22.43 -29.70 26.28
N ILE A 4 21.69 -30.16 25.27
CA ILE A 4 20.24 -29.93 25.14
C ILE A 4 19.46 -30.63 26.28
N LYS A 5 18.37 -30.01 26.74
CA LYS A 5 17.26 -30.69 27.43
C LYS A 5 15.93 -30.34 26.74
N LYS A 6 15.36 -31.30 26.01
CA LYS A 6 13.97 -31.28 25.54
C LYS A 6 13.15 -32.28 26.36
N THR A 7 12.18 -31.79 27.13
CA THR A 7 10.97 -32.46 27.65
C THR A 7 10.18 -31.41 28.47
N LEU A 8 8.86 -31.48 28.63
CA LEU A 8 7.87 -32.50 28.24
C LEU A 8 6.61 -31.79 27.71
N ALA A 9 5.87 -32.39 26.78
CA ALA A 9 4.53 -31.95 26.40
C ALA A 9 3.52 -33.04 26.74
N LEU A 10 2.34 -32.69 27.28
CA LEU A 10 1.18 -33.58 27.29
C LEU A 10 -0.15 -32.82 27.40
N SER A 11 -1.00 -33.05 26.40
CA SER A 11 -2.48 -33.00 26.42
C SER A 11 -3.22 -31.98 27.30
N LEU A 12 -4.06 -31.18 26.64
CA LEU A 12 -5.49 -31.29 26.90
C LEU A 12 -6.27 -31.27 25.59
N ALA A 13 -7.01 -32.34 25.31
CA ALA A 13 -7.85 -32.47 24.12
C ALA A 13 -9.22 -33.05 24.51
N LEU A 14 -10.22 -32.19 24.60
CA LEU A 14 -11.64 -32.54 24.51
C LEU A 14 -12.26 -31.51 23.54
N ALA A 15 -12.65 -31.91 22.33
CA ALA A 15 -13.78 -32.77 21.98
C ALA A 15 -15.11 -32.00 21.92
N MET A 16 -15.53 -31.63 20.71
CA MET A 16 -16.88 -31.85 20.19
C MET A 16 -16.94 -31.47 18.70
N GLY A 17 -16.72 -32.46 17.83
CA GLY A 17 -17.07 -32.37 16.42
C GLY A 17 -17.86 -33.62 16.04
N LEU A 18 -19.18 -33.47 15.85
CA LEU A 18 -20.10 -34.33 15.09
C LEU A 18 -21.55 -34.07 15.52
N SER A 19 -22.35 -33.43 14.65
CA SER A 19 -23.68 -33.93 14.25
C SER A 19 -24.43 -32.86 13.42
N LEU A 20 -24.82 -33.22 12.19
CA LEU A 20 -26.10 -32.90 11.55
C LEU A 20 -26.08 -33.38 10.09
N ALA A 21 -26.14 -34.70 9.92
CA ALA A 21 -26.57 -35.34 8.67
C ALA A 21 -27.76 -36.23 9.03
N ALA A 22 -28.95 -35.87 8.55
CA ALA A 22 -30.20 -36.55 8.88
C ALA A 22 -31.15 -36.58 7.68
N CYS A 23 -31.23 -37.74 7.03
CA CYS A 23 -32.41 -38.15 6.26
C CYS A 23 -33.52 -38.54 7.25
N GLY A 24 -34.82 -38.54 6.92
CA GLY A 24 -35.55 -38.32 5.66
C GLY A 24 -37.01 -38.75 5.86
N LYS A 25 -37.74 -39.14 4.78
CA LYS A 25 -39.15 -39.62 4.72
C LYS A 25 -40.24 -38.54 4.80
N ASP A 26 -41.42 -38.63 4.18
CA ASP A 26 -42.05 -39.51 3.13
C ASP A 26 -43.21 -38.68 2.50
N ASP A 27 -43.64 -38.79 1.24
CA ASP A 27 -43.03 -39.28 -0.02
C ASP A 27 -43.13 -38.11 -1.05
N ASP A 28 -43.81 -38.02 -2.21
CA ASP A 28 -44.44 -38.92 -3.21
C ASP A 28 -44.47 -38.17 -4.58
N LYS A 29 -44.72 -38.89 -5.69
CA LYS A 29 -45.05 -38.46 -7.07
C LYS A 29 -44.11 -37.49 -7.81
N LYS A 30 -43.10 -38.13 -8.42
CA LYS A 30 -42.71 -38.02 -9.84
C LYS A 30 -43.53 -37.08 -10.75
N ASP A 31 -42.83 -36.33 -11.61
CA ASP A 31 -42.66 -36.78 -13.00
C ASP A 31 -41.30 -36.34 -13.60
N ASP A 32 -40.92 -36.96 -14.72
CA ASP A 32 -39.55 -36.99 -15.26
C ASP A 32 -39.33 -36.02 -16.43
N LYS A 33 -38.19 -35.28 -16.41
CA LYS A 33 -37.40 -34.99 -17.63
C LYS A 33 -36.00 -34.44 -17.37
N THR A 34 -34.99 -35.21 -17.72
CA THR A 34 -33.60 -34.74 -17.93
C THR A 34 -33.50 -33.80 -19.13
N THR A 35 -32.72 -32.72 -19.03
CA THR A 35 -32.12 -32.03 -20.19
C THR A 35 -30.82 -31.36 -19.76
N GLU A 36 -29.72 -31.68 -20.44
CA GLU A 36 -28.43 -30.99 -20.25
C GLU A 36 -28.43 -29.65 -20.99
N ALA A 37 -27.81 -28.62 -20.42
CA ALA A 37 -27.69 -27.30 -21.04
C ALA A 37 -26.22 -26.87 -21.10
N THR A 38 -25.65 -26.91 -22.31
CA THR A 38 -24.25 -26.59 -22.59
C THR A 38 -23.95 -25.10 -22.38
N THR A 39 -22.92 -24.77 -21.61
CA THR A 39 -22.42 -23.39 -21.52
C THR A 39 -21.67 -23.01 -22.79
N ALA A 40 -22.23 -22.12 -23.60
CA ALA A 40 -21.55 -21.56 -24.77
C ALA A 40 -20.61 -20.41 -24.35
N ALA A 41 -19.38 -20.42 -24.85
CA ALA A 41 -18.46 -19.29 -24.74
C ALA A 41 -18.65 -18.35 -25.94
N THR A 42 -18.82 -17.05 -25.67
CA THR A 42 -18.91 -16.01 -26.70
C THR A 42 -17.54 -15.36 -26.88
N THR A 43 -17.08 -15.26 -28.13
CA THR A 43 -15.80 -14.65 -28.48
C THR A 43 -16.03 -13.48 -29.44
N GLU A 44 -15.78 -12.26 -28.99
CA GLU A 44 -15.67 -11.07 -29.84
C GLU A 44 -14.35 -10.37 -29.46
N ALA A 45 -13.32 -10.31 -30.31
CA ALA A 45 -13.22 -9.71 -31.65
C ALA A 45 -12.93 -8.20 -31.60
N THR A 46 -11.69 -7.86 -31.24
CA THR A 46 -11.15 -6.50 -31.32
C THR A 46 -11.12 -5.99 -32.76
N THR A 47 -11.64 -4.79 -33.00
CA THR A 47 -11.46 -4.05 -34.25
C THR A 47 -10.91 -2.65 -33.98
N GLU A 48 -9.90 -2.26 -34.75
CA GLU A 48 -9.31 -0.92 -34.70
C GLU A 48 -10.27 0.11 -35.34
N GLY A 49 -10.29 1.34 -34.80
CA GLY A 49 -11.26 2.36 -35.18
C GLY A 49 -10.82 3.79 -34.88
N THR A 50 -9.64 4.18 -35.37
CA THR A 50 -9.06 5.51 -35.15
C THR A 50 -9.97 6.64 -35.66
N THR A 51 -10.41 7.52 -34.77
CA THR A 51 -10.88 8.87 -35.13
C THR A 51 -10.16 9.91 -34.28
N LYS A 52 -9.80 11.04 -34.91
CA LYS A 52 -8.89 12.06 -34.35
C LYS A 52 -9.69 13.15 -33.63
N GLY A 53 -9.55 13.25 -32.31
CA GLY A 53 -9.90 14.45 -31.55
C GLY A 53 -8.64 15.25 -31.23
N ASP A 54 -8.54 16.48 -31.75
CA ASP A 54 -7.52 17.46 -31.32
C ASP A 54 -8.11 18.24 -30.13
N ASP A 55 -7.46 18.17 -28.96
CA ASP A 55 -7.68 19.09 -27.85
C ASP A 55 -6.32 19.35 -27.18
N ASP A 56 -5.61 20.36 -27.69
CA ASP A 56 -4.27 20.76 -27.21
C ASP A 56 -4.41 21.52 -25.89
N THR A 57 -4.61 20.76 -24.81
CA THR A 57 -4.35 21.25 -23.45
C THR A 57 -2.97 20.78 -23.00
N THR A 58 -1.94 21.48 -23.47
CA THR A 58 -0.58 21.39 -22.94
C THR A 58 -0.52 21.92 -21.51
N THR A 59 -1.02 21.12 -20.56
CA THR A 59 -0.52 21.20 -19.18
C THR A 59 0.95 20.81 -19.22
N GLU A 60 1.83 21.80 -19.11
CA GLU A 60 3.22 21.54 -18.76
C GLU A 60 3.22 20.82 -17.40
N ALA A 61 3.35 19.50 -17.45
CA ALA A 61 3.97 18.80 -16.34
C ALA A 61 5.38 19.40 -16.23
N THR A 62 5.56 20.32 -15.28
CA THR A 62 6.90 20.76 -14.88
C THR A 62 7.66 19.50 -14.52
N SER A 63 8.55 19.08 -15.43
CA SER A 63 9.54 18.07 -15.14
C SER A 63 10.44 18.68 -14.06
N GLY A 64 10.04 18.50 -12.80
CA GLY A 64 10.87 18.87 -11.67
C GLY A 64 12.24 18.25 -11.91
N ASP A 65 13.29 19.05 -11.76
CA ASP A 65 14.65 18.66 -12.16
C ASP A 65 14.91 17.24 -11.69
N VAL A 66 15.19 16.35 -12.66
CA VAL A 66 15.66 15.01 -12.33
C VAL A 66 16.98 15.24 -11.61
N VAL A 67 16.93 15.14 -10.29
CA VAL A 67 18.09 15.30 -9.43
C VAL A 67 19.03 14.19 -9.83
N GLU A 68 20.02 14.54 -10.67
CA GLU A 68 21.16 13.69 -11.04
C GLU A 68 21.59 12.98 -9.76
N PRO A 69 21.37 11.66 -9.64
CA PRO A 69 21.51 10.96 -8.37
C PRO A 69 22.93 11.19 -7.91
N ALA A 70 23.09 11.85 -6.76
CA ALA A 70 24.38 12.32 -6.29
C ALA A 70 25.33 11.12 -6.31
N ALA A 71 26.30 11.13 -7.24
CA ALA A 71 27.02 9.94 -7.66
C ALA A 71 28.11 9.54 -6.65
N THR A 72 27.68 9.30 -5.41
CA THR A 72 28.31 8.38 -4.48
C THR A 72 28.30 7.01 -5.16
N GLY A 73 29.31 6.78 -6.00
CA GLY A 73 29.57 5.48 -6.61
C GLY A 73 29.92 4.49 -5.52
N ILE A 74 28.88 3.92 -4.90
CA ILE A 74 28.99 2.75 -4.05
C ILE A 74 29.68 1.70 -4.90
N ALA A 75 30.86 1.26 -4.47
CA ALA A 75 31.57 0.22 -5.17
C ALA A 75 30.82 -1.10 -4.98
N ALA A 76 30.65 -1.86 -6.05
CA ALA A 76 30.07 -3.19 -5.99
C ALA A 76 30.76 -4.03 -4.88
N PRO A 77 30.00 -4.69 -3.98
CA PRO A 77 30.59 -5.51 -2.93
C PRO A 77 31.44 -6.63 -3.54
N SER A 78 32.54 -6.99 -2.87
CA SER A 78 33.34 -8.12 -3.35
C SER A 78 32.55 -9.43 -3.25
N THR A 79 32.67 -10.26 -4.28
CA THR A 79 32.19 -11.65 -4.28
C THR A 79 33.08 -12.60 -3.46
N ASP A 80 34.20 -12.12 -2.89
CA ASP A 80 35.11 -12.91 -2.06
C ASP A 80 34.40 -13.50 -0.83
N GLY A 81 34.19 -14.81 -0.83
CA GLY A 81 33.48 -15.51 0.24
C GLY A 81 31.96 -15.25 0.26
N TRP A 82 31.39 -14.74 -0.84
CA TRP A 82 29.94 -14.60 -0.99
C TRP A 82 29.26 -15.97 -1.20
N ASP A 83 28.03 -16.09 -0.70
CA ASP A 83 27.14 -17.24 -0.86
C ASP A 83 25.68 -16.81 -0.62
N GLU A 84 24.71 -17.71 -0.81
CA GLU A 84 23.28 -17.42 -0.69
C GLU A 84 22.84 -16.89 0.68
N SER A 85 23.61 -17.13 1.76
CA SER A 85 23.31 -16.56 3.09
C SER A 85 23.66 -15.07 3.20
N LYS A 86 24.28 -14.50 2.16
CA LYS A 86 24.65 -13.07 2.02
C LYS A 86 23.89 -12.39 0.88
N LYS A 87 22.73 -12.94 0.47
CA LYS A 87 21.79 -12.26 -0.42
C LYS A 87 20.96 -11.23 0.35
N ILE A 88 20.72 -10.10 -0.30
CA ILE A 88 19.76 -9.08 0.11
C ILE A 88 18.38 -9.56 -0.36
N TYR A 89 17.58 -10.10 0.54
CA TYR A 89 16.22 -10.55 0.24
C TYR A 89 15.24 -9.38 0.33
N VAL A 90 14.63 -9.05 -0.81
CA VAL A 90 13.69 -7.94 -0.96
C VAL A 90 12.28 -8.50 -0.88
N TYR A 91 11.62 -8.24 0.25
CA TYR A 91 10.25 -8.67 0.51
C TYR A 91 9.25 -7.75 -0.21
N SER A 92 8.05 -8.24 -0.49
CA SER A 92 6.94 -7.41 -1.01
C SER A 92 5.57 -8.01 -0.69
N TRP A 93 4.52 -7.20 -0.76
CA TRP A 93 3.12 -7.66 -0.76
C TRP A 93 2.58 -7.94 -2.17
N ASP A 94 3.19 -7.33 -3.20
CA ASP A 94 2.79 -7.43 -4.60
C ASP A 94 3.99 -7.49 -5.57
N ALA A 95 3.72 -7.31 -6.86
CA ALA A 95 4.72 -7.26 -7.92
C ALA A 95 5.00 -5.84 -8.43
N ASN A 96 4.72 -4.79 -7.65
CA ASN A 96 5.16 -3.42 -7.92
C ASN A 96 6.59 -3.23 -7.41
N PHE A 97 6.82 -3.35 -6.10
CA PHE A 97 8.12 -3.05 -5.50
C PHE A 97 9.25 -3.94 -6.02
N SER A 98 9.00 -5.24 -6.21
CA SER A 98 9.99 -6.15 -6.81
C SER A 98 10.37 -5.76 -8.23
N LYS A 99 9.44 -5.26 -9.06
CA LYS A 99 9.75 -4.72 -10.39
C LYS A 99 10.52 -3.41 -10.34
N THR A 100 10.19 -2.52 -9.40
CA THR A 100 10.94 -1.28 -9.18
C THR A 100 12.40 -1.57 -8.84
N VAL A 101 12.67 -2.60 -8.02
CA VAL A 101 14.02 -3.06 -7.72
C VAL A 101 14.64 -3.83 -8.89
N ASP A 102 13.89 -4.65 -9.63
CA ASP A 102 14.41 -5.34 -10.82
C ASP A 102 14.86 -4.34 -11.90
N LEU A 103 14.12 -3.24 -12.11
CA LEU A 103 14.50 -2.15 -13.02
C LEU A 103 15.79 -1.44 -12.57
N LEU A 104 15.93 -1.15 -11.27
CA LEU A 104 17.17 -0.61 -10.71
C LEU A 104 18.37 -1.56 -10.99
N LEU A 105 18.14 -2.86 -10.97
CA LEU A 105 19.17 -3.88 -11.26
C LEU A 105 19.43 -4.10 -12.76
N GLU A 106 18.64 -3.49 -13.66
CA GLU A 106 18.97 -3.39 -15.09
C GLU A 106 19.99 -2.26 -15.35
N ASP A 107 19.88 -1.14 -14.63
CA ASP A 107 20.85 -0.02 -14.68
C ASP A 107 22.14 -0.30 -13.89
N TYR A 108 22.06 -1.05 -12.78
CA TYR A 108 23.21 -1.43 -11.94
C TYR A 108 23.38 -2.97 -11.86
N PRO A 109 23.71 -3.65 -12.97
CA PRO A 109 23.76 -5.12 -13.05
C PRO A 109 24.81 -5.77 -12.15
N GLU A 110 25.83 -5.03 -11.68
CA GLU A 110 26.83 -5.50 -10.72
C GLU A 110 26.22 -5.98 -9.38
N TYR A 111 25.02 -5.50 -9.01
CA TYR A 111 24.33 -5.93 -7.79
C TYR A 111 23.40 -7.14 -8.01
N ARG A 112 23.19 -7.59 -9.26
CA ARG A 112 22.10 -8.53 -9.60
C ARG A 112 22.24 -9.91 -8.94
N ASP A 113 23.45 -10.41 -8.74
CA ASP A 113 23.65 -11.68 -8.03
C ASP A 113 23.36 -11.55 -6.52
N PHE A 114 23.61 -10.36 -5.95
CA PHE A 114 23.47 -10.09 -4.52
C PHE A 114 22.01 -9.89 -4.08
N VAL A 115 21.11 -9.44 -4.97
CA VAL A 115 19.73 -9.08 -4.62
C VAL A 115 18.73 -10.13 -5.10
N ASP A 116 17.80 -10.54 -4.24
CA ASP A 116 16.72 -11.49 -4.57
C ASP A 116 15.34 -10.85 -4.33
N THR A 117 14.67 -10.54 -5.43
CA THR A 117 13.35 -9.89 -5.52
C THR A 117 12.17 -10.88 -5.49
N SER A 118 12.42 -12.18 -5.25
CA SER A 118 11.38 -13.22 -5.30
C SER A 118 10.49 -13.32 -4.04
N MET A 119 10.75 -12.56 -2.97
CA MET A 119 10.05 -12.68 -1.68
C MET A 119 8.72 -11.91 -1.61
N ASN A 120 7.86 -12.12 -2.61
CA ASN A 120 6.48 -11.66 -2.58
C ASN A 120 5.63 -12.57 -1.67
N LEU A 121 5.11 -12.01 -0.57
CA LEU A 121 4.26 -12.71 0.39
C LEU A 121 2.79 -12.84 -0.05
N GLY A 122 2.33 -12.02 -0.98
CA GLY A 122 0.93 -12.01 -1.44
C GLY A 122 -0.10 -11.58 -0.37
N ILE A 123 0.36 -10.93 0.71
CA ILE A 123 -0.47 -10.39 1.80
C ILE A 123 -0.31 -8.87 1.76
N GLN A 124 -1.41 -8.11 1.67
CA GLN A 124 -1.41 -6.65 1.56
C GLN A 124 -0.56 -5.98 2.66
N GLY A 125 0.23 -4.95 2.29
CA GLY A 125 1.16 -4.27 3.21
C GLY A 125 0.52 -3.81 4.52
N GLY A 126 -0.71 -3.28 4.48
CA GLY A 126 -1.46 -2.85 5.67
C GLY A 126 -2.15 -3.95 6.49
N ASP A 127 -2.12 -5.23 6.09
CA ASP A 127 -2.71 -6.33 6.87
C ASP A 127 -1.73 -6.77 7.99
N PRO A 128 -2.13 -6.85 9.27
CA PRO A 128 -1.27 -7.36 10.35
C PRO A 128 -0.67 -8.75 10.09
N LYS A 129 -1.25 -9.56 9.18
CA LYS A 129 -0.65 -10.83 8.73
C LYS A 129 0.63 -10.63 7.91
N TYR A 130 0.78 -9.53 7.16
CA TYR A 130 2.04 -9.19 6.49
C TYR A 130 3.13 -8.92 7.52
N ALA A 131 2.80 -8.14 8.56
CA ALA A 131 3.70 -7.87 9.67
C ALA A 131 4.14 -9.16 10.40
N GLN A 132 3.20 -10.04 10.74
CA GLN A 132 3.51 -11.35 11.35
C GLN A 132 4.38 -12.22 10.44
N ALA A 133 4.09 -12.30 9.14
CA ALA A 133 4.83 -13.13 8.20
C ALA A 133 6.27 -12.65 7.99
N VAL A 134 6.51 -11.33 8.01
CA VAL A 134 7.87 -10.76 8.00
C VAL A 134 8.58 -11.05 9.33
N ASP A 135 7.94 -10.85 10.48
CA ASP A 135 8.50 -11.14 11.81
C ASP A 135 8.90 -12.62 11.98
N ASP A 136 8.06 -13.56 11.49
CA ASP A 136 8.35 -14.99 11.49
C ASP A 136 9.64 -15.31 10.70
N ASN A 137 9.87 -14.60 9.59
CA ASN A 137 11.07 -14.73 8.76
C ASN A 137 12.30 -13.99 9.35
N LEU A 138 12.12 -12.85 10.00
CA LEU A 138 13.19 -12.19 10.77
C LEU A 138 13.70 -13.08 11.91
N ALA A 139 12.81 -13.85 12.54
CA ALA A 139 13.15 -14.73 13.65
C ALA A 139 13.66 -16.13 13.24
N ASN A 140 13.19 -16.70 12.13
CA ASN A 140 13.45 -18.11 11.76
C ASN A 140 13.70 -18.37 10.25
N GLY A 141 13.66 -17.36 9.40
CA GLY A 141 13.70 -17.53 7.94
C GLY A 141 15.11 -17.85 7.41
N GLU A 142 15.18 -18.76 6.43
CA GLU A 142 16.42 -19.01 5.67
C GLU A 142 16.76 -17.83 4.72
N LYS A 143 15.72 -17.10 4.29
CA LYS A 143 15.82 -15.87 3.49
C LYS A 143 15.55 -14.66 4.39
N TYR A 144 16.58 -14.16 5.06
CA TYR A 144 16.42 -13.09 6.06
C TYR A 144 15.87 -11.79 5.42
N PRO A 145 14.72 -11.24 5.87
CA PRO A 145 14.13 -10.02 5.32
C PRO A 145 15.10 -8.83 5.40
N SER A 146 15.72 -8.50 4.27
CA SER A 146 16.82 -7.52 4.20
C SER A 146 16.31 -6.14 3.79
N ILE A 147 15.28 -6.10 2.95
CA ILE A 147 14.50 -4.90 2.63
C ILE A 147 13.03 -5.27 2.79
N ILE A 148 12.33 -4.53 3.66
CA ILE A 148 10.90 -4.70 3.97
C ILE A 148 10.18 -3.39 3.56
N PRO A 149 9.41 -3.37 2.47
CA PRO A 149 8.48 -2.27 2.21
C PRO A 149 7.30 -2.39 3.19
N ALA A 150 6.71 -1.27 3.59
CA ALA A 150 5.60 -1.26 4.54
C ALA A 150 4.62 -0.12 4.26
N ASP A 151 3.32 -0.40 4.38
CA ASP A 151 2.28 0.64 4.36
C ASP A 151 2.36 1.51 5.63
N ILE A 152 1.95 2.78 5.53
CA ILE A 152 2.01 3.77 6.62
C ILE A 152 1.29 3.33 7.90
N GLY A 153 0.28 2.46 7.77
CA GLY A 153 -0.48 1.89 8.89
C GLY A 153 0.27 0.82 9.70
N ILE A 154 1.38 0.28 9.19
CA ILE A 154 2.21 -0.69 9.92
C ILE A 154 3.70 -0.34 10.00
N ALA A 155 4.26 0.54 9.16
CA ALA A 155 5.72 0.72 9.09
C ALA A 155 6.36 1.10 10.45
N LYS A 156 5.65 1.91 11.26
CA LYS A 156 6.03 2.24 12.65
C LYS A 156 6.20 1.04 13.59
N TYR A 157 5.55 -0.10 13.32
CA TYR A 157 5.77 -1.35 14.06
C TYR A 157 7.22 -1.85 13.99
N TRP A 158 7.93 -1.52 12.91
CA TRP A 158 9.36 -1.84 12.75
C TRP A 158 10.27 -0.62 12.94
N SER A 159 9.85 0.57 12.51
CA SER A 159 10.69 1.78 12.60
C SER A 159 10.69 2.46 13.97
N GLU A 160 9.76 2.15 14.87
CA GLU A 160 9.74 2.66 16.26
C GLU A 160 10.20 1.61 17.29
N ASP A 161 10.96 0.60 16.84
CA ASP A 161 11.60 -0.42 17.67
C ASP A 161 13.06 -0.61 17.22
N ASP A 162 13.99 -0.15 18.06
CA ASP A 162 15.44 -0.21 17.83
C ASP A 162 16.00 -1.64 17.77
N THR A 163 15.20 -2.67 18.07
CA THR A 163 15.54 -4.09 17.89
C THR A 163 15.07 -4.67 16.55
N LYS A 164 14.21 -3.96 15.82
CA LYS A 164 13.61 -4.39 14.54
C LYS A 164 14.23 -3.73 13.31
N THR A 165 14.68 -2.48 13.39
CA THR A 165 15.28 -1.74 12.26
C THR A 165 16.62 -1.09 12.60
N ALA A 166 17.56 -1.24 11.67
CA ALA A 166 18.88 -0.63 11.75
C ALA A 166 18.85 0.85 11.34
N ASN A 167 19.85 1.61 11.80
CA ASN A 167 20.06 2.99 11.40
C ASN A 167 20.65 3.07 9.98
N LEU A 168 19.90 3.61 9.03
CA LEU A 168 20.30 3.69 7.62
C LEU A 168 21.51 4.60 7.38
N TYR A 169 21.83 5.52 8.30
CA TYR A 169 23.09 6.28 8.25
C TYR A 169 24.32 5.36 8.32
N ASP A 170 24.25 4.22 9.02
CA ASP A 170 25.36 3.25 9.11
C ASP A 170 25.58 2.51 7.77
N TYR A 171 24.61 2.58 6.86
CA TYR A 171 24.64 2.00 5.50
C TYR A 171 24.97 3.04 4.41
N GLY A 172 25.39 4.26 4.80
CA GLY A 172 25.90 5.28 3.88
C GLY A 172 24.86 6.27 3.36
N PHE A 173 23.61 6.23 3.85
CA PHE A 173 22.68 7.35 3.64
C PHE A 173 23.21 8.61 4.33
N THR A 174 22.90 9.79 3.78
CA THR A 174 23.24 11.10 4.37
C THR A 174 22.05 12.05 4.27
N ASP A 175 21.98 13.08 5.13
CA ASP A 175 20.89 14.07 5.04
C ASP A 175 20.89 14.83 3.69
N ASP A 176 22.06 15.00 3.05
CA ASP A 176 22.19 15.62 1.72
C ASP A 176 21.42 14.84 0.63
N MET A 177 21.31 13.51 0.73
CA MET A 177 20.52 12.69 -0.21
C MET A 177 19.02 13.01 -0.14
N PHE A 178 18.55 13.61 0.96
CA PHE A 178 17.16 13.95 1.19
C PHE A 178 16.88 15.46 1.09
N ALA A 179 17.84 16.27 0.64
CA ALA A 179 17.69 17.73 0.54
C ALA A 179 16.53 18.19 -0.36
N ASN A 180 16.01 17.31 -1.23
CA ASN A 180 14.84 17.54 -2.09
C ASN A 180 13.61 16.70 -1.71
N CYS A 181 13.63 15.99 -0.56
CA CYS A 181 12.45 15.32 -0.03
C CYS A 181 11.58 16.29 0.76
N TYR A 182 10.26 16.05 0.78
CA TYR A 182 9.35 16.77 1.68
C TYR A 182 9.63 16.40 3.15
N ASP A 183 9.69 17.41 4.03
CA ASP A 183 10.00 17.26 5.47
C ASP A 183 9.22 16.13 6.17
N PHE A 184 7.94 15.94 5.83
CA PHE A 184 7.08 14.94 6.48
C PHE A 184 7.57 13.50 6.26
N TYR A 185 8.28 13.21 5.16
CA TYR A 185 8.92 11.91 4.97
C TYR A 185 10.06 11.71 5.96
N LEU A 186 10.92 12.71 6.16
CA LEU A 186 12.01 12.65 7.13
C LEU A 186 11.52 12.62 8.57
N GLN A 187 10.39 13.28 8.87
CA GLN A 187 9.73 13.21 10.18
C GLN A 187 9.12 11.84 10.45
N TYR A 188 8.54 11.18 9.44
CA TYR A 188 8.02 9.81 9.59
C TYR A 188 9.15 8.76 9.65
N ALA A 189 10.23 8.98 8.90
CA ALA A 189 11.35 8.05 8.76
C ALA A 189 12.33 8.02 9.94
N LYS A 190 12.32 9.04 10.81
CA LYS A 190 13.28 9.16 11.93
C LYS A 190 12.65 8.78 13.27
N TYR A 191 13.35 7.96 14.04
CA TYR A 191 12.98 7.54 15.41
C TYR A 191 14.21 7.60 16.31
N ASN A 192 14.08 8.11 17.54
CA ASN A 192 15.19 8.38 18.47
C ASN A 192 16.38 9.20 17.92
N GLY A 193 16.21 9.84 16.75
CA GLY A 193 17.26 10.57 16.03
C GLY A 193 17.96 9.77 14.92
N GLU A 194 17.72 8.46 14.85
CA GLU A 194 18.21 7.56 13.80
C GLU A 194 17.28 7.58 12.58
N LEU A 195 17.81 7.30 11.40
CA LEU A 195 17.03 7.16 10.16
C LEU A 195 16.66 5.68 9.99
N LYS A 196 15.38 5.33 10.21
CA LYS A 196 14.92 3.93 10.28
C LYS A 196 14.21 3.43 9.03
N ALA A 197 13.80 4.35 8.16
CA ALA A 197 13.12 4.03 6.90
C ALA A 197 13.49 5.04 5.81
N VAL A 198 13.18 4.69 4.56
CA VAL A 198 13.13 5.60 3.41
C VAL A 198 11.91 5.21 2.56
N THR A 199 11.34 6.15 1.81
CA THR A 199 10.28 5.83 0.84
C THR A 199 10.80 5.83 -0.58
N TYR A 200 10.31 4.89 -1.40
CA TYR A 200 10.45 4.89 -2.86
C TYR A 200 9.22 5.50 -3.56
N GLN A 201 8.17 5.86 -2.82
CA GLN A 201 6.88 6.28 -3.37
C GLN A 201 6.29 7.47 -2.61
N ALA A 202 5.62 8.34 -3.36
CA ALA A 202 4.75 9.39 -2.84
C ALA A 202 3.31 9.15 -3.30
N ASN A 203 2.35 9.32 -2.39
CA ASN A 203 0.92 9.14 -2.65
C ASN A 203 0.13 10.38 -2.20
N PRO A 204 0.38 11.58 -2.77
CA PRO A 204 -0.38 12.78 -2.44
C PRO A 204 -1.85 12.59 -2.81
N GLY A 205 -2.75 13.02 -1.92
CA GLY A 205 -4.19 13.03 -2.20
C GLY A 205 -4.53 13.93 -3.39
N SER A 206 -5.53 13.54 -4.18
CA SER A 206 -5.99 14.31 -5.35
C SER A 206 -7.46 13.99 -5.64
N VAL A 207 -8.26 15.00 -5.96
CA VAL A 207 -9.67 14.81 -6.34
C VAL A 207 -9.80 14.70 -7.85
N PHE A 208 -10.18 13.51 -8.31
CA PHE A 208 -10.53 13.26 -9.71
C PHE A 208 -12.04 13.39 -9.89
N TYR A 209 -12.48 14.23 -10.83
CA TYR A 209 -13.91 14.49 -11.06
C TYR A 209 -14.32 14.21 -12.51
N ARG A 210 -15.60 13.89 -12.70
CA ARG A 210 -16.20 13.69 -14.01
C ARG A 210 -16.54 15.04 -14.64
N ARG A 211 -15.69 15.49 -15.58
CA ARG A 211 -15.84 16.77 -16.32
C ARG A 211 -17.22 16.95 -16.96
N ASP A 212 -17.84 15.88 -17.46
CA ASP A 212 -19.21 15.90 -18.00
C ASP A 212 -20.29 16.13 -16.94
N ILE A 213 -20.14 15.57 -15.73
CA ILE A 213 -21.03 15.84 -14.59
C ILE A 213 -20.83 17.29 -14.12
N ALA A 214 -19.59 17.78 -14.08
CA ALA A 214 -19.29 19.17 -13.75
C ALA A 214 -19.99 20.15 -14.71
N LYS A 215 -19.89 19.95 -16.04
CA LYS A 215 -20.66 20.75 -17.02
C LYS A 215 -22.18 20.67 -16.79
N ALA A 216 -22.70 19.48 -16.47
CA ALA A 216 -24.13 19.26 -16.31
C ALA A 216 -24.73 19.90 -15.05
N VAL A 217 -23.97 19.94 -13.95
CA VAL A 217 -24.44 20.43 -12.64
C VAL A 217 -23.98 21.86 -12.35
N PHE A 218 -22.71 22.18 -12.63
CA PHE A 218 -22.09 23.46 -12.30
C PHE A 218 -22.07 24.45 -13.49
N GLY A 219 -22.28 23.97 -14.71
CA GLY A 219 -22.13 24.75 -15.95
C GLY A 219 -20.69 24.97 -16.39
N ASP A 220 -19.71 24.45 -15.65
CA ASP A 220 -18.27 24.63 -15.84
C ASP A 220 -17.54 23.33 -15.42
N ASP A 221 -16.38 23.07 -16.01
CA ASP A 221 -15.54 21.90 -15.74
C ASP A 221 -14.04 22.20 -15.66
N ASP A 222 -13.67 23.47 -15.64
CA ASP A 222 -12.30 23.91 -15.38
C ASP A 222 -11.81 23.45 -13.99
N PRO A 223 -10.58 22.91 -13.86
CA PRO A 223 -10.07 22.40 -12.58
C PRO A 223 -10.05 23.43 -11.45
N ALA A 224 -9.73 24.70 -11.72
CA ALA A 224 -9.71 25.73 -10.68
C ALA A 224 -11.15 26.13 -10.26
N LYS A 225 -12.11 26.11 -11.19
CA LYS A 225 -13.54 26.31 -10.87
C LYS A 225 -14.12 25.20 -10.03
N VAL A 226 -13.72 23.94 -10.28
CA VAL A 226 -14.12 22.80 -9.47
C VAL A 226 -13.37 22.78 -8.13
N GLN A 227 -12.11 23.21 -8.08
CA GLN A 227 -11.36 23.35 -6.83
C GLN A 227 -11.99 24.38 -5.88
N GLU A 228 -12.50 25.52 -6.37
CA GLU A 228 -13.23 26.49 -5.53
C GLU A 228 -14.51 25.91 -4.89
N LYS A 229 -15.09 24.86 -5.48
CA LYS A 229 -16.22 24.09 -4.92
C LYS A 229 -15.79 23.00 -3.92
N LEU A 230 -14.49 22.79 -3.71
CA LEU A 230 -13.94 21.68 -2.91
C LEU A 230 -12.80 22.14 -1.95
N LYS A 231 -12.58 23.45 -1.83
CA LYS A 231 -11.45 24.09 -1.13
C LYS A 231 -11.39 23.87 0.39
N ASP A 232 -12.53 23.55 0.99
CA ASP A 232 -12.70 23.29 2.42
C ASP A 232 -13.87 22.31 2.62
N TRP A 233 -13.96 21.69 3.80
CA TRP A 233 -14.94 20.63 4.07
C TRP A 233 -16.40 21.13 4.03
N ASP A 234 -16.70 22.33 4.55
CA ASP A 234 -18.06 22.88 4.49
C ASP A 234 -18.50 23.13 3.02
N THR A 235 -17.59 23.63 2.17
CA THR A 235 -17.84 23.79 0.74
C THR A 235 -17.94 22.43 0.03
N PHE A 236 -17.11 21.44 0.39
CA PHE A 236 -17.21 20.06 -0.10
C PHE A 236 -18.60 19.46 0.19
N PHE A 237 -19.12 19.58 1.42
CA PHE A 237 -20.45 19.07 1.77
C PHE A 237 -21.60 19.88 1.14
N ALA A 238 -21.42 21.18 0.91
CA ALA A 238 -22.36 21.97 0.12
C ALA A 238 -22.42 21.51 -1.34
N THR A 239 -21.27 21.28 -1.98
CA THR A 239 -21.14 20.73 -3.34
C THR A 239 -21.64 19.29 -3.41
N ALA A 240 -21.44 18.48 -2.36
CA ALA A 240 -22.00 17.13 -2.25
C ALA A 240 -23.54 17.16 -2.26
N LYS A 241 -24.15 18.17 -1.63
CA LYS A 241 -25.60 18.38 -1.70
C LYS A 241 -26.05 18.84 -3.09
N GLU A 242 -25.35 19.76 -3.72
CA GLU A 242 -25.65 20.23 -5.08
C GLU A 242 -25.62 19.08 -6.11
N LEU A 243 -24.58 18.24 -6.06
CA LEU A 243 -24.47 17.00 -6.85
C LEU A 243 -25.61 16.02 -6.53
N LYS A 244 -25.95 15.83 -5.26
CA LYS A 244 -27.01 14.92 -4.81
C LYS A 244 -28.40 15.37 -5.25
N ASP A 245 -28.70 16.67 -5.20
CA ASP A 245 -29.94 17.23 -5.70
C ASP A 245 -30.06 17.07 -7.24
N ALA A 246 -28.93 16.99 -7.95
CA ALA A 246 -28.85 16.64 -9.37
C ALA A 246 -28.75 15.12 -9.66
N GLY A 247 -28.78 14.26 -8.64
CA GLY A 247 -28.80 12.79 -8.78
C GLY A 247 -27.43 12.09 -8.73
N TYR A 248 -26.35 12.79 -8.38
CA TYR A 248 -24.98 12.25 -8.32
C TYR A 248 -24.44 12.17 -6.89
N ALA A 249 -23.54 11.21 -6.64
CA ALA A 249 -22.73 11.17 -5.42
C ALA A 249 -21.36 11.81 -5.68
N ILE A 250 -20.79 12.49 -4.68
CA ILE A 250 -19.45 13.10 -4.75
C ILE A 250 -18.33 12.08 -4.48
N VAL A 251 -18.60 11.09 -3.64
CA VAL A 251 -17.72 9.97 -3.25
C VAL A 251 -18.56 8.71 -3.03
N SER A 252 -17.90 7.56 -2.94
CA SER A 252 -18.50 6.22 -2.80
C SER A 252 -18.98 5.93 -1.37
N GLY A 253 -18.27 6.48 -0.37
CA GLY A 253 -18.52 6.31 1.06
C GLY A 253 -17.67 7.27 1.91
N PRO A 254 -17.79 7.22 3.26
CA PRO A 254 -16.98 8.06 4.15
C PRO A 254 -15.49 7.71 4.10
N ASP A 255 -15.17 6.44 3.84
CA ASP A 255 -13.81 5.90 3.67
C ASP A 255 -12.98 6.71 2.65
N ASP A 256 -13.60 7.18 1.56
CA ASP A 256 -12.96 7.98 0.49
C ASP A 256 -12.45 9.35 0.98
N ILE A 257 -13.00 9.89 2.07
CA ILE A 257 -12.56 11.17 2.68
C ILE A 257 -11.83 10.99 4.01
N GLN A 258 -11.84 9.78 4.59
CA GLN A 258 -11.40 9.49 5.95
C GLN A 258 -9.98 10.01 6.25
N TYR A 259 -8.99 9.65 5.43
CA TYR A 259 -7.60 10.10 5.62
C TYR A 259 -7.45 11.61 5.46
N ALA A 260 -8.13 12.23 4.51
CA ALA A 260 -8.06 13.68 4.31
C ALA A 260 -8.65 14.46 5.51
N VAL A 261 -9.67 13.91 6.19
CA VAL A 261 -10.20 14.47 7.46
C VAL A 261 -9.25 14.20 8.62
N TRP A 262 -8.70 12.99 8.74
CA TRP A 262 -7.80 12.58 9.83
C TRP A 262 -6.40 13.20 9.78
N ASP A 263 -5.89 13.50 8.60
CA ASP A 263 -4.56 14.08 8.39
C ASP A 263 -4.56 15.59 8.25
N GLY A 264 -5.74 16.22 8.11
CA GLY A 264 -5.96 17.64 8.36
C GLY A 264 -6.03 18.05 9.84
N LYS A 265 -5.53 17.22 10.77
CA LYS A 265 -5.49 17.49 12.21
C LYS A 265 -4.38 18.49 12.58
N GLU A 266 -4.65 19.35 13.56
CA GLU A 266 -3.63 20.29 14.09
C GLU A 266 -2.85 19.70 15.28
N ASN A 267 -3.44 18.76 16.03
CA ASN A 267 -2.91 18.23 17.28
C ASN A 267 -2.67 16.72 17.23
N ALA A 268 -1.84 16.22 18.16
CA ALA A 268 -1.66 14.79 18.37
C ALA A 268 -2.93 14.15 18.97
N TRP A 269 -3.35 13.02 18.41
CA TRP A 269 -4.51 12.25 18.90
C TRP A 269 -4.40 11.84 20.36
N VAL A 270 -3.19 11.54 20.85
CA VAL A 270 -2.94 11.17 22.25
C VAL A 270 -1.80 12.01 22.79
N THR A 271 -1.98 12.57 23.98
CA THR A 271 -0.96 13.30 24.75
C THR A 271 -1.19 13.01 26.22
N ASP A 272 -0.16 12.65 26.97
CA ASP A 272 -0.25 12.31 28.41
C ASP A 272 -1.40 11.31 28.73
N ASP A 273 -1.42 10.17 28.02
CA ASP A 273 -2.48 9.12 28.06
C ASP A 273 -3.92 9.60 27.76
N LYS A 274 -4.10 10.85 27.32
CA LYS A 274 -5.41 11.45 27.02
C LYS A 274 -5.67 11.52 25.52
N LEU A 275 -6.72 10.84 25.08
CA LEU A 275 -7.29 10.97 23.73
C LEU A 275 -7.91 12.36 23.52
N THR A 276 -7.56 12.99 22.41
CA THR A 276 -8.16 14.22 21.89
C THR A 276 -8.68 13.95 20.49
N ILE A 277 -9.96 14.21 20.24
CA ILE A 277 -10.61 14.08 18.93
C ILE A 277 -10.97 15.49 18.47
N GLU A 278 -10.52 15.87 17.27
CA GLU A 278 -10.78 17.20 16.72
C GLU A 278 -12.18 17.32 16.09
N SER A 279 -12.68 18.55 16.00
CA SER A 279 -14.05 18.82 15.56
C SER A 279 -14.31 18.36 14.12
N SER A 280 -13.31 18.50 13.23
CA SER A 280 -13.32 18.00 11.85
C SER A 280 -13.77 16.53 11.77
N VAL A 281 -13.19 15.68 12.61
CA VAL A 281 -13.48 14.26 12.68
C VAL A 281 -14.93 14.05 13.14
N THR A 282 -15.37 14.74 14.19
CA THR A 282 -16.75 14.60 14.73
C THR A 282 -17.84 15.27 13.88
N GLN A 283 -17.46 16.07 12.88
CA GLN A 283 -18.38 16.85 12.04
C GLN A 283 -18.56 16.23 10.65
N TYR A 284 -17.54 15.50 10.16
CA TYR A 284 -17.47 15.02 8.77
C TYR A 284 -17.44 13.49 8.63
N LEU A 285 -17.27 12.73 9.72
CA LEU A 285 -17.24 11.25 9.78
C LEU A 285 -18.21 10.69 10.84
#